data_AF-A0A3C1PKH4-F1
#
_entry.id   AF-A0A3C1PKH4-F1
#
_cell.length_a   1.000
_cell.length_b   1.000
_cell.length_c   1.000
_cell.angle_alpha   90.00
_cell.angle_beta   90.00
_cell.angle_gamma   90.00
#
_symmetry.space_group_name_H-M   'P 1'
#
loop_
_entity.id
_entity.type
_entity.pdbx_description
1 polymer ?
#
loop_
_entity_poly.entity_id
_entity_poly.type
_entity_poly.pdbx_seq_one_letter_code
_entity_poly.pdbx_strand_id
1 'polypeptide(L)'
;MFEFIKQKKMKNNVLAFILLTISFSVSAQIDAEKDAIKKVIQESYIDGIQNLGDIETIRKGFHPAFVLLGVNANNQITQLPIYTWIEMVEQRKRENPNGLPPEKKVTCEFEFIDVTGTAAVAKFKFFVGG
;
A
#
# COMPACT_ATOMS: atom_id res chain seq x y z
N MET A 1 55.47 14.77 -7.33
CA MET A 1 54.73 13.72 -8.07
C MET A 1 53.90 12.82 -7.14
N PHE A 2 54.46 12.28 -6.05
CA PHE A 2 53.75 11.42 -5.08
C PHE A 2 52.54 12.07 -4.38
N GLU A 3 52.66 13.31 -3.89
CA GLU A 3 51.55 14.02 -3.22
C GLU A 3 50.33 14.25 -4.13
N PHE A 4 50.58 14.50 -5.43
CA PHE A 4 49.52 14.71 -6.41
C PHE A 4 48.69 13.45 -6.67
N ILE A 5 49.35 12.28 -6.67
CA ILE A 5 48.70 10.97 -6.83
C ILE A 5 47.85 10.63 -5.59
N LYS A 6 48.36 10.95 -4.39
CA LYS A 6 47.66 10.74 -3.11
C LYS A 6 46.41 11.61 -3.02
N GLN A 7 46.50 12.88 -3.42
CA GLN A 7 45.37 13.81 -3.41
C GLN A 7 44.30 13.41 -4.44
N LYS A 8 44.70 12.93 -5.63
CA LYS A 8 43.79 12.39 -6.65
C LYS A 8 43.08 11.11 -6.15
N LYS A 9 43.81 10.18 -5.53
CA LYS A 9 43.21 8.99 -4.89
C LYS A 9 42.23 9.36 -3.77
N MET A 10 42.57 10.33 -2.91
CA MET A 10 41.69 10.78 -1.82
C MET A 10 40.42 11.43 -2.35
N LYS A 11 40.50 12.26 -3.41
CA LYS A 11 39.33 12.83 -4.09
C LYS A 11 38.45 11.75 -4.73
N ASN A 12 39.04 10.74 -5.37
CA ASN A 12 38.30 9.60 -5.92
C ASN A 12 37.60 8.78 -4.82
N ASN A 13 38.26 8.57 -3.68
CA ASN A 13 37.67 7.86 -2.54
C ASN A 13 36.52 8.65 -1.90
N VAL A 14 36.66 9.98 -1.77
CA VAL A 14 35.58 10.85 -1.28
C VAL A 14 34.39 10.85 -2.26
N LEU A 15 34.63 10.92 -3.57
CA LEU A 15 33.56 10.84 -4.57
C LEU A 15 32.83 9.50 -4.53
N ALA A 16 33.58 8.39 -4.41
CA ALA A 16 32.99 7.07 -4.25
C ALA A 16 32.15 6.95 -2.97
N PHE A 17 32.62 7.55 -1.87
CA PHE A 17 31.88 7.57 -0.60
C PHE A 17 30.59 8.38 -0.70
N ILE A 18 30.61 9.53 -1.38
CA ILE A 18 29.42 10.37 -1.62
C ILE A 18 28.40 9.63 -2.52
N LEU A 19 28.86 8.97 -3.58
CA LEU A 19 27.97 8.18 -4.46
C LEU A 19 27.32 7.02 -3.71
N LEU A 20 28.05 6.40 -2.79
CA LEU A 20 27.53 5.32 -1.95
C LEU A 20 26.42 5.84 -1.02
N THR A 21 26.64 6.96 -0.33
CA THR A 21 25.64 7.51 0.62
C THR A 21 24.35 7.97 -0.07
N ILE A 22 24.45 8.51 -1.29
CA ILE A 22 23.28 8.90 -2.09
C ILE A 22 22.44 7.66 -2.46
N SER A 23 23.09 6.58 -2.88
CA SER A 23 22.40 5.34 -3.30
C SER A 23 21.63 4.69 -2.14
N PHE A 24 22.21 4.67 -0.94
CA PHE A 24 21.55 4.17 0.26
C PHE A 24 20.32 5.00 0.66
N SER A 25 20.39 6.32 0.52
CA SER A 25 19.29 7.23 0.90
C SER A 25 18.07 7.04 0.01
N VAL A 26 18.26 6.85 -1.30
CA VAL A 26 17.16 6.60 -2.26
C VAL A 26 16.48 5.26 -2.00
N SER A 27 17.25 4.19 -1.74
CA SER A 27 16.68 2.88 -1.43
C SER A 27 15.80 2.91 -0.17
N ALA A 28 16.28 3.56 0.90
CA ALA A 28 15.53 3.66 2.15
C ALA A 28 14.21 4.45 1.99
N GLN A 29 14.20 5.47 1.12
CA GLN A 29 12.97 6.20 0.82
C GLN A 29 11.94 5.32 0.12
N ILE A 30 12.35 4.54 -0.89
CA ILE A 30 11.45 3.64 -1.63
C ILE A 30 10.83 2.59 -0.70
N ASP A 31 11.60 2.03 0.23
CA ASP A 31 11.09 1.06 1.18
C ASP A 31 10.06 1.68 2.14
N ALA A 32 10.32 2.90 2.61
CA ALA A 32 9.37 3.65 3.44
C ALA A 32 8.06 3.97 2.70
N GLU A 33 8.13 4.33 1.41
CA GLU A 33 6.95 4.55 0.56
C GLU A 33 6.15 3.26 0.37
N LYS A 34 6.81 2.13 0.12
CA LYS A 34 6.15 0.81 0.03
C LYS A 34 5.45 0.44 1.33
N ASP A 35 6.08 0.68 2.48
CA ASP A 35 5.48 0.38 3.78
C ASP A 35 4.29 1.29 4.09
N ALA A 36 4.34 2.57 3.69
CA ALA A 36 3.19 3.46 3.77
C ALA A 36 2.02 2.98 2.90
N ILE A 37 2.29 2.50 1.68
CA ILE A 37 1.27 1.93 0.79
C ILE A 37 0.65 0.66 1.40
N LYS A 38 1.47 -0.26 1.91
CA LYS A 38 0.98 -1.46 2.61
C LYS A 38 0.08 -1.09 3.77
N LYS A 39 0.47 -0.08 4.56
CA LYS A 39 -0.30 0.39 5.71
C LYS A 39 -1.66 0.93 5.29
N VAL A 40 -1.73 1.77 4.27
CA VAL A 40 -3.02 2.30 3.77
C VAL A 40 -3.94 1.17 3.29
N ILE A 41 -3.40 0.21 2.52
CA ILE A 41 -4.16 -0.96 2.04
C ILE A 41 -4.63 -1.81 3.23
N GLN A 42 -3.76 -2.08 4.19
CA GLN A 42 -4.10 -2.86 5.38
C GLN A 42 -5.21 -2.17 6.19
N GLU A 43 -5.01 -0.91 6.60
CA GLU A 43 -5.93 -0.21 7.50
C GLU A 43 -7.27 0.12 6.82
N SER A 44 -7.23 0.62 5.59
CA SER A 44 -8.43 1.18 4.94
C SER A 44 -9.19 0.14 4.13
N TYR A 45 -8.48 -0.77 3.46
CA TYR A 45 -9.12 -1.78 2.61
C TYR A 45 -9.37 -3.08 3.37
N ILE A 46 -8.34 -3.70 3.95
CA ILE A 46 -8.48 -4.99 4.61
C ILE A 46 -9.22 -4.84 5.95
N ASP A 47 -8.70 -4.02 6.85
CA ASP A 47 -9.27 -3.85 8.18
C ASP A 47 -10.56 -3.03 8.14
N GLY A 48 -10.56 -1.93 7.39
CA GLY A 48 -11.73 -1.08 7.20
C GLY A 48 -12.86 -1.78 6.46
N ILE A 49 -12.71 -1.97 5.14
CA ILE A 49 -13.79 -2.45 4.29
C ILE A 49 -14.09 -3.94 4.50
N GLN A 50 -13.08 -4.81 4.45
CA GLN A 50 -13.31 -6.25 4.47
C GLN A 50 -13.69 -6.73 5.87
N ASN A 51 -12.99 -6.24 6.89
CA ASN A 51 -13.15 -6.65 8.30
C ASN A 51 -14.05 -5.77 9.15
N LEU A 52 -14.83 -4.87 8.53
CA LEU A 52 -15.81 -4.00 9.20
C LEU A 52 -15.20 -3.03 10.23
N GLY A 53 -14.01 -2.52 9.93
CA GLY A 53 -13.28 -1.55 10.74
C GLY A 53 -13.89 -0.14 10.75
N ASP A 54 -13.08 0.85 11.12
CA ASP A 54 -13.54 2.24 11.28
C ASP A 54 -13.86 2.91 9.94
N ILE A 55 -14.99 3.62 9.87
CA ILE A 55 -15.47 4.26 8.64
C ILE A 55 -14.59 5.47 8.26
N GLU A 56 -14.10 6.23 9.25
CA GLU A 56 -13.25 7.38 8.98
C GLU A 56 -11.87 6.96 8.45
N THR A 57 -11.33 5.84 8.93
CA THR A 57 -10.13 5.22 8.34
C THR A 57 -10.35 4.87 6.87
N ILE A 58 -11.49 4.25 6.52
CA ILE A 58 -11.82 3.95 5.11
C ILE A 58 -11.86 5.24 4.29
N ARG A 59 -12.55 6.28 4.77
CA ARG A 59 -12.65 7.57 4.05
C ARG A 59 -11.31 8.24 3.80
N LYS A 60 -10.35 8.10 4.72
CA LYS A 60 -8.98 8.66 4.58
C LYS A 60 -8.11 7.88 3.59
N GLY A 61 -8.33 6.56 3.46
CA GLY A 61 -7.52 5.71 2.59
C GLY A 61 -7.93 5.70 1.12
N PHE A 62 -9.14 6.13 0.80
CA PHE A 62 -9.65 6.13 -0.57
C PHE A 62 -9.91 7.54 -1.09
N HIS A 63 -9.47 7.80 -2.32
CA HIS A 63 -9.86 9.03 -3.03
C HIS A 63 -11.38 9.02 -3.31
N PRO A 64 -12.10 10.15 -3.21
CA PRO A 64 -13.56 10.20 -3.44
C PRO A 64 -14.01 9.71 -4.81
N ALA A 65 -13.13 9.78 -5.82
CA ALA A 65 -13.37 9.29 -7.17
C ALA A 65 -13.01 7.81 -7.38
N PHE A 66 -12.65 7.08 -6.31
CA PHE A 66 -12.28 5.67 -6.41
C PHE A 66 -13.47 4.81 -6.85
N VAL A 67 -13.20 3.86 -7.74
CA VAL A 67 -14.15 2.87 -8.23
C VAL A 67 -13.49 1.50 -8.22
N LEU A 68 -14.12 0.54 -7.54
CA LEU A 68 -13.76 -0.87 -7.67
C LEU A 68 -14.34 -1.40 -8.99
N LEU A 69 -13.46 -1.98 -9.81
CA LEU A 69 -13.87 -2.75 -10.98
C LEU A 69 -13.85 -4.23 -10.64
N GLY A 70 -14.92 -4.94 -11.01
CA GLY A 70 -15.07 -6.37 -10.78
C GLY A 70 -15.67 -7.07 -11.99
N VAL A 71 -15.75 -8.40 -11.90
CA VAL A 71 -16.43 -9.24 -12.87
C VAL A 71 -17.46 -10.07 -12.11
N ASN A 72 -18.72 -10.01 -12.53
CA ASN A 72 -19.80 -10.78 -11.90
C ASN A 72 -19.86 -12.22 -12.44
N ALA A 73 -20.76 -13.02 -11.88
CA ALA A 73 -20.97 -14.42 -12.28
C ALA A 73 -21.37 -14.59 -13.76
N ASN A 74 -21.88 -13.53 -14.40
CA ASN A 74 -22.27 -13.52 -15.82
C ASN A 74 -21.16 -12.98 -16.73
N ASN A 75 -19.92 -12.85 -16.23
CA ASN A 75 -18.76 -12.34 -16.95
C ASN A 75 -18.91 -10.88 -17.44
N GLN A 76 -19.69 -10.06 -16.73
CA GLN A 76 -19.87 -8.64 -17.03
C GLN A 76 -19.04 -7.78 -16.08
N ILE A 77 -18.51 -6.67 -16.61
CA ILE A 77 -17.80 -5.68 -15.81
C ILE A 77 -18.80 -5.00 -14.87
N THR A 78 -18.47 -4.98 -13.58
CA THR A 78 -19.19 -4.23 -12.56
C THR A 78 -18.35 -3.06 -12.07
N GLN A 79 -19.02 -1.98 -11.67
CA GLN A 79 -18.39 -0.83 -11.04
C GLN A 79 -19.03 -0.62 -9.66
N LEU A 80 -18.20 -0.43 -8.64
CA LEU A 80 -18.64 -0.09 -7.29
C LEU A 80 -17.87 1.15 -6.82
N PRO A 81 -18.49 2.35 -6.91
CA PRO A 81 -17.91 3.57 -6.36
C PRO A 81 -17.70 3.46 -4.84
N ILE A 82 -16.70 4.18 -4.32
CA ILE A 82 -16.34 4.10 -2.90
C ILE A 82 -17.47 4.49 -1.95
N TYR A 83 -18.33 5.45 -2.31
CA TYR A 83 -19.43 5.87 -1.45
C TYR A 83 -20.46 4.74 -1.23
N THR A 84 -20.82 4.03 -2.31
CA THR A 84 -21.70 2.85 -2.21
C THR A 84 -21.05 1.75 -1.39
N TRP A 85 -19.73 1.58 -1.53
CA TRP A 85 -19.02 0.59 -0.74
C TRP A 85 -19.03 0.91 0.76
N ILE A 86 -18.83 2.18 1.12
CA ILE A 86 -18.92 2.65 2.51
C ILE A 86 -20.33 2.41 3.08
N GLU A 87 -21.39 2.72 2.32
CA GLU A 87 -22.77 2.44 2.73
C GLU A 87 -23.01 0.95 3.01
N MET A 88 -22.46 0.07 2.16
CA MET A 88 -22.51 -1.38 2.37
C MET A 88 -21.76 -1.80 3.63
N VAL A 89 -20.61 -1.20 3.94
CA VAL A 89 -19.85 -1.48 5.17
C VAL A 89 -20.65 -1.02 6.39
N GLU A 90 -21.24 0.17 6.36
CA GLU A 90 -22.09 0.67 7.46
C GLU A 90 -23.29 -0.27 7.71
N GLN A 91 -23.94 -0.74 6.64
CA GLN A 91 -25.02 -1.72 6.76
C GLN A 91 -24.52 -3.04 7.36
N ARG A 92 -23.41 -3.59 6.87
CA ARG A 92 -22.83 -4.83 7.41
C ARG A 92 -22.42 -4.67 8.88
N LYS A 93 -21.94 -3.50 9.31
CA LYS A 93 -21.63 -3.21 10.72
C LYS A 93 -22.88 -3.22 11.59
N ARG A 94 -24.00 -2.66 11.12
CA ARG A 94 -25.30 -2.71 11.83
C ARG A 94 -25.80 -4.15 11.99
N GLU A 95 -25.62 -4.98 10.97
CA GLU A 95 -25.99 -6.39 10.99
C GLU A 95 -25.05 -7.25 11.83
N ASN A 96 -23.80 -6.80 12.04
CA ASN A 96 -22.76 -7.52 12.78
C ASN A 96 -22.17 -6.61 13.88
N PRO A 97 -22.93 -6.25 14.92
CA PRO A 97 -22.51 -5.28 15.94
C PRO A 97 -21.29 -5.74 16.75
N ASN A 98 -21.06 -7.05 16.82
CA ASN A 98 -19.91 -7.65 17.50
C ASN A 98 -18.70 -7.89 16.56
N GLY A 99 -18.75 -7.39 15.33
CA GLY A 99 -17.76 -7.63 14.29
C GLY A 99 -17.91 -8.98 13.59
N LEU A 100 -16.98 -9.27 12.67
CA LEU A 100 -16.95 -10.55 11.96
C LEU A 100 -16.30 -11.63 12.84
N PRO A 101 -16.81 -12.87 12.79
CA PRO A 101 -16.15 -13.99 13.45
C PRO A 101 -14.81 -14.32 12.75
N PRO A 102 -13.84 -14.95 13.44
CA PRO A 102 -12.49 -15.16 12.91
C PRO A 102 -12.43 -15.84 11.54
N GLU A 103 -13.28 -16.84 11.30
CA GLU A 103 -13.37 -17.58 10.05
C GLU A 103 -13.86 -16.75 8.85
N LYS A 104 -14.39 -15.55 9.10
CA LYS A 104 -14.79 -14.58 8.07
C LYS A 104 -13.83 -13.40 7.96
N LYS A 105 -12.79 -13.33 8.80
CA LYS A 105 -11.80 -12.27 8.70
C LYS A 105 -10.96 -12.45 7.45
N VAL A 106 -10.63 -11.33 6.84
CA VAL A 106 -9.82 -11.25 5.64
C VAL A 106 -8.40 -10.85 6.00
N THR A 107 -7.43 -11.54 5.41
CA THR A 107 -6.00 -11.20 5.46
C THR A 107 -5.49 -10.92 4.05
N CYS A 108 -4.31 -10.30 3.96
CA CYS A 108 -3.66 -10.04 2.67
C CYS A 108 -2.18 -10.41 2.67
N GLU A 109 -1.68 -10.76 1.48
CA GLU A 109 -0.26 -11.01 1.20
C GLU A 109 0.16 -10.16 -0.01
N PHE A 110 1.16 -9.30 0.17
CA PHE A 110 1.64 -8.39 -0.87
C PHE A 110 2.61 -9.11 -1.82
N GLU A 111 2.25 -9.15 -3.10
CA GLU A 111 3.03 -9.79 -4.16
C GLU A 111 3.97 -8.80 -4.85
N PHE A 112 3.50 -7.55 -5.01
CA PHE A 112 4.21 -6.54 -5.78
C PHE A 112 3.78 -5.14 -5.37
N ILE A 113 4.76 -4.25 -5.20
CA ILE A 113 4.52 -2.82 -5.05
C ILE A 113 5.60 -2.11 -5.87
N ASP A 114 5.15 -1.31 -6.83
CA ASP A 114 6.00 -0.43 -7.63
C ASP A 114 5.61 1.02 -7.37
N VAL A 115 6.63 1.88 -7.25
CA VAL A 115 6.48 3.29 -6.90
C VAL A 115 7.25 4.12 -7.91
N THR A 116 6.56 5.03 -8.56
CA THR A 116 7.12 5.97 -9.53
C THR A 116 6.67 7.38 -9.18
N GLY A 117 7.57 8.15 -8.55
CA GLY A 117 7.27 9.50 -8.09
C GLY A 117 6.10 9.50 -7.10
N THR A 118 5.00 10.15 -7.47
CA THR A 118 3.79 10.25 -6.63
C THR A 118 2.73 9.21 -6.92
N ALA A 119 3.01 8.25 -7.81
CA ALA A 119 2.10 7.18 -8.18
C ALA A 119 2.67 5.81 -7.78
N ALA A 120 1.77 4.87 -7.47
CA ALA A 120 2.15 3.50 -7.15
C ALA A 120 1.10 2.51 -7.63
N VAL A 121 1.54 1.27 -7.86
CA VAL A 121 0.67 0.12 -8.14
C VAL A 121 1.02 -0.98 -7.15
N ALA A 122 -0.01 -1.54 -6.51
CA ALA A 122 0.11 -2.67 -5.62
C ALA A 122 -0.69 -3.88 -6.15
N LYS A 123 -0.11 -5.07 -6.02
CA LYS A 123 -0.76 -6.35 -6.23
C LYS A 123 -0.63 -7.17 -4.96
N PHE A 124 -1.74 -7.72 -4.51
CA PHE A 124 -1.79 -8.56 -3.33
C PHE A 124 -2.86 -9.64 -3.50
N LYS A 125 -2.73 -10.72 -2.74
CA LYS A 125 -3.76 -11.75 -2.57
C LYS A 125 -4.60 -11.42 -1.35
N PHE A 126 -5.88 -11.77 -1.38
CA PHE A 126 -6.76 -11.72 -0.21
C PHE A 126 -7.21 -13.14 0.14
N PHE A 127 -7.34 -13.43 1.44
CA PHE A 127 -7.74 -14.73 1.95
C PHE A 127 -8.83 -14.55 3.01
N VAL A 128 -9.81 -15.45 3.06
CA VAL A 128 -10.90 -15.43 4.06
C VAL A 128 -10.69 -16.57 5.05
N GLY A 129 -10.80 -16.27 6.34
CA GLY A 129 -10.66 -17.25 7.43
C GLY A 129 -9.23 -17.68 7.68
N GLY A 130 -8.29 -16.73 7.55
CA GLY A 130 -6.83 -16.90 7.62
C GLY A 130 -6.31 -18.03 8.49
#